data_AF-A0AAD7HL80-F1
#
_entry.id   AF-A0AAD7HL80-F1
#
_cell.length_a   1.000
_cell.length_b   1.000
_cell.length_c   1.000
_cell.angle_alpha   90.00
_cell.angle_beta   90.00
_cell.angle_gamma   90.00
#
_symmetry.space_group_name_H-M   'P 1'
#
loop_
_entity.id
_entity.type
_entity.pdbx_description
1 polymer ?
#
loop_
_entity_poly.entity_id
_entity_poly.type
_entity_poly.pdbx_seq_one_letter_code
_entity_poly.pdbx_strand_id
1 'polypeptide(L)'
;TGNLGKANAKCDKRRGVEGDTNKDAQQDLHRSISKYTPAHHHALIALHCASSHRPFNTIRDPFYLEEIKLLRPGTSVPSPATVS
;
A
#
# COMPACT_ATOMS: atom_id res chain seq x y z
N THR A 1 21.57 31.50 -21.93
CA THR A 1 20.42 30.82 -21.28
C THR A 1 20.69 30.33 -19.85
N GLY A 2 21.86 30.58 -19.24
CA GLY A 2 22.20 30.07 -17.89
C GLY A 2 21.49 30.73 -16.70
N ASN A 3 20.96 31.94 -16.85
CA ASN A 3 20.27 32.64 -15.76
C ASN A 3 18.92 32.00 -15.41
N LEU A 4 18.22 31.45 -16.42
CA LEU A 4 16.92 30.80 -16.24
C LEU A 4 17.05 29.51 -15.41
N GLY A 5 18.06 28.68 -15.70
CA GLY A 5 18.31 27.46 -14.93
C GLY A 5 18.61 27.71 -13.45
N LYS A 6 19.35 28.79 -13.14
CA LYS A 6 19.64 29.19 -11.76
C LYS A 6 18.40 29.68 -11.01
N ALA A 7 17.51 30.40 -11.70
CA ALA A 7 16.26 30.86 -11.11
C ALA A 7 15.33 29.69 -10.78
N ASN A 8 15.22 28.72 -11.70
CA ASN A 8 14.41 27.51 -11.50
C ASN A 8 14.94 26.69 -10.32
N ALA A 9 16.25 26.41 -10.28
CA ALA A 9 16.85 25.66 -9.17
C ALA A 9 16.67 26.33 -7.80
N LYS A 10 16.71 27.67 -7.74
CA LYS A 10 16.42 28.42 -6.52
C LYS A 10 14.95 28.31 -6.10
N CYS A 11 14.03 28.27 -7.07
CA CYS A 11 12.61 28.08 -6.84
C CYS A 11 12.33 26.68 -6.30
N ASP A 12 12.90 25.66 -6.94
CA ASP A 12 12.72 24.26 -6.54
C ASP A 12 13.28 23.99 -5.14
N LYS A 13 14.44 24.59 -4.80
CA LYS A 13 14.98 24.55 -3.43
C LYS A 13 14.06 25.19 -2.40
N ARG A 14 13.38 26.30 -2.74
CA ARG A 14 12.40 26.94 -1.84
C ARG A 14 11.14 26.09 -1.65
N ARG A 15 10.79 25.28 -2.66
CA ARG A 15 9.64 24.38 -2.64
C ARG A 15 9.94 23.03 -1.95
N GLY A 16 11.19 22.80 -1.55
CA GLY A 16 11.61 21.53 -0.93
C GLY A 16 11.73 20.38 -1.91
N VAL A 17 11.89 20.66 -3.21
CA VAL A 17 12.17 19.63 -4.21
C VAL A 17 13.67 19.36 -4.16
N GLU A 18 14.06 18.35 -3.38
CA GLU A 18 15.41 17.80 -3.45
C GLU A 18 15.56 17.08 -4.80
N GLY A 19 16.64 17.36 -5.52
CA GLY A 19 16.86 16.78 -6.84
C GLY A 19 16.97 15.27 -6.72
N ASP A 20 15.96 14.57 -7.22
CA ASP A 20 15.87 13.11 -7.24
C ASP A 20 17.11 12.52 -7.90
N THR A 21 18.06 12.10 -7.08
CA THR A 21 19.03 11.12 -7.51
C THR A 21 18.24 9.82 -7.46
N ASN A 22 17.77 9.34 -8.62
CA ASN A 22 17.01 8.10 -8.88
C ASN A 22 17.53 6.85 -8.12
N LYS A 23 17.44 6.86 -6.80
CA LYS A 23 17.80 5.82 -5.84
C LYS A 23 16.72 5.69 -4.78
N ASP A 24 15.93 6.74 -4.56
CA ASP A 24 14.86 6.76 -3.57
C ASP A 24 13.55 6.18 -4.09
N ALA A 25 13.20 6.32 -5.38
CA ALA A 25 11.96 5.73 -5.92
C ALA A 25 11.93 4.18 -5.83
N GLN A 26 13.09 3.53 -5.96
CA GLN A 26 13.20 2.06 -5.88
C GLN A 26 13.31 1.56 -4.43
N GLN A 27 13.85 2.38 -3.52
CA GLN A 27 13.84 2.11 -2.08
C GLN A 27 12.48 2.37 -1.45
N ASP A 28 11.75 3.40 -1.90
CA ASP A 28 10.38 3.68 -1.50
C ASP A 28 9.42 2.61 -2.01
N LEU A 29 9.63 2.02 -3.19
CA LEU A 29 8.84 0.85 -3.60
C LEU A 29 9.12 -0.35 -2.69
N HIS A 30 10.38 -0.62 -2.33
CA HIS A 30 10.72 -1.74 -1.43
C HIS A 30 10.27 -1.52 0.03
N ARG A 31 10.13 -0.25 0.44
CA ARG A 31 9.63 0.16 1.76
C ARG A 31 8.10 0.27 1.81
N SER A 32 7.46 0.63 0.69
CA SER A 32 6.00 0.70 0.52
C SER A 32 5.36 -0.63 0.10
N ILE A 33 6.15 -1.57 -0.44
CA ILE A 33 5.85 -3.01 -0.36
C ILE A 33 6.00 -3.38 1.12
N SER A 34 4.99 -3.01 1.90
CA SER A 34 4.75 -3.53 3.23
C SER A 34 4.86 -5.04 3.13
N LYS A 35 5.92 -5.61 3.70
CA LYS A 35 6.09 -7.07 3.73
C LYS A 35 4.78 -7.64 4.27
N TYR A 36 4.17 -8.53 3.51
CA TYR A 36 2.93 -9.18 3.92
C TYR A 36 3.08 -9.70 5.35
N THR A 37 2.21 -9.22 6.24
CA THR A 37 2.03 -9.79 7.58
C THR A 37 0.56 -10.15 7.73
N PRO A 38 0.23 -11.28 8.38
CA PRO A 38 -1.15 -11.66 8.62
C PRO A 38 -1.94 -10.56 9.36
N ALA A 39 -1.32 -9.92 10.35
CA ALA A 39 -1.94 -8.82 11.11
C ALA A 39 -2.32 -7.63 10.21
N HIS A 40 -1.45 -7.23 9.29
CA HIS A 40 -1.75 -6.14 8.36
C HIS A 40 -2.86 -6.53 7.37
N HIS A 41 -2.84 -7.77 6.86
CA HIS A 41 -3.90 -8.30 6.02
C HIS A 41 -5.26 -8.25 6.73
N HIS A 42 -5.32 -8.71 7.98
CA HIS A 42 -6.57 -8.71 8.77
C HIS A 42 -7.08 -7.29 9.00
N ALA A 43 -6.19 -6.34 9.31
CA ALA A 43 -6.55 -4.94 9.49
C ALA A 43 -7.14 -4.31 8.23
N LEU A 44 -6.58 -4.63 7.04
CA LEU A 44 -7.12 -4.17 5.76
C LEU A 44 -8.51 -4.73 5.49
N ILE A 45 -8.75 -6.00 5.81
CA ILE A 45 -10.09 -6.60 5.72
C ILE A 45 -11.07 -5.87 6.63
N ALA A 46 -10.72 -5.67 7.90
CA ALA A 46 -11.60 -4.99 8.85
C ALA A 46 -11.97 -3.58 8.37
N LEU A 47 -10.98 -2.83 7.88
CA LEU A 47 -11.19 -1.50 7.34
C LEU A 47 -12.07 -1.50 6.09
N HIS A 48 -11.90 -2.50 5.20
CA HIS A 48 -12.73 -2.67 4.02
C HIS A 48 -14.19 -2.98 4.38
N CYS A 49 -14.40 -3.89 5.35
CA CYS A 49 -15.74 -4.20 5.86
C CYS A 49 -16.40 -2.94 6.47
N ALA A 50 -15.65 -2.18 7.28
CA ALA A 50 -16.14 -0.95 7.90
C ALA A 50 -16.50 0.12 6.85
N SER A 51 -15.64 0.34 5.85
CA SER A 51 -15.86 1.39 4.83
C SER A 51 -16.99 1.08 3.86
N SER A 52 -17.22 -0.21 3.58
CA SER A 52 -18.27 -0.66 2.65
C SER A 52 -19.56 -1.10 3.35
N HIS A 53 -19.64 -0.96 4.68
CA HIS A 53 -20.75 -1.45 5.51
C HIS A 53 -21.07 -2.93 5.28
N ARG A 54 -20.03 -3.75 5.08
CA ARG A 54 -20.15 -5.19 4.84
C ARG A 54 -19.87 -5.99 6.12
N PRO A 55 -20.55 -7.12 6.33
CA PRO A 55 -20.26 -8.00 7.46
C PRO A 55 -18.89 -8.66 7.29
N PHE A 56 -18.20 -8.98 8.40
CA PHE A 56 -16.93 -9.72 8.37
C PHE A 56 -17.02 -11.11 7.74
N ASN A 57 -18.24 -11.61 7.51
CA ASN A 57 -18.49 -12.90 6.88
C ASN A 57 -18.10 -12.92 5.39
N THR A 58 -17.83 -11.77 4.76
CA THR A 58 -17.33 -11.67 3.37
C THR A 58 -16.02 -12.43 3.16
N ILE A 59 -15.25 -12.64 4.23
CA ILE A 59 -14.00 -13.44 4.20
C ILE A 59 -14.26 -14.90 3.80
N ARG A 60 -15.48 -15.41 4.01
CA ARG A 60 -15.89 -16.77 3.62
C ARG A 60 -16.39 -16.86 2.18
N ASP A 61 -16.42 -15.75 1.44
CA ASP A 61 -16.82 -15.75 0.02
C ASP A 61 -15.81 -16.58 -0.79
N PRO A 62 -16.26 -17.60 -1.55
CA PRO A 62 -15.39 -18.40 -2.41
C PRO A 62 -14.56 -17.55 -3.38
N PHE A 63 -15.12 -16.47 -3.92
CA PHE A 63 -14.42 -15.61 -4.88
C PHE A 63 -13.32 -14.79 -4.20
N TYR A 64 -13.53 -14.36 -2.96
CA TYR A 64 -12.52 -13.69 -2.15
C TYR A 64 -11.37 -14.64 -1.79
N LEU A 65 -11.67 -15.90 -1.48
CA LEU A 65 -10.66 -16.92 -1.23
C LEU A 65 -9.83 -17.22 -2.49
N GLU A 66 -10.46 -17.32 -3.66
CA GLU A 66 -9.76 -17.50 -4.92
C GLU A 66 -8.90 -16.28 -5.29
N GLU A 67 -9.35 -15.06 -5.02
CA GLU A 67 -8.56 -13.84 -5.19
C GLU A 67 -7.29 -13.88 -4.32
N ILE A 68 -7.42 -14.20 -3.02
CA ILE A 68 -6.27 -14.33 -2.12
C ILE A 68 -5.31 -15.41 -2.62
N LYS A 69 -5.85 -16.56 -3.05
CA LYS A 69 -5.06 -17.69 -3.53
C LYS A 69 -4.31 -17.36 -4.83
N LEU A 70 -4.94 -16.60 -5.73
CA LEU A 70 -4.35 -16.11 -6.97
C LEU A 70 -3.21 -15.12 -6.70
N LEU A 71 -3.44 -14.15 -5.79
CA LEU A 71 -2.45 -13.13 -5.45
C LEU A 71 -1.29 -13.69 -4.63
N ARG A 72 -1.57 -14.61 -3.69
CA ARG A 72 -0.58 -15.18 -2.79
C ARG A 72 -0.96 -16.61 -2.36
N PRO A 73 -0.50 -17.64 -3.10
CA PRO A 73 -0.79 -19.02 -2.75
C PRO A 73 -0.19 -19.38 -1.38
N GLY A 74 -0.93 -20.16 -0.59
CA GLY A 74 -0.53 -20.57 0.75
C GLY A 74 -0.86 -19.57 1.87
N THR A 75 -1.60 -18.50 1.57
CA THR A 75 -2.07 -17.56 2.59
C THR A 75 -3.17 -18.19 3.44
N SER A 76 -2.97 -18.21 4.76
CA SER A 76 -4.00 -18.61 5.72
C SER A 76 -5.00 -17.48 5.89
N VAL A 77 -6.27 -17.75 5.58
CA VAL A 77 -7.33 -16.75 5.66
C VAL A 77 -7.89 -16.70 7.09
N PRO A 78 -8.03 -15.51 7.70
CA PRO A 78 -8.57 -15.39 9.05
C PRO A 78 -10.01 -15.90 9.16
N SER A 79 -10.39 -16.34 10.36
CA SER A 79 -11.80 -16.52 10.67
C SER A 79 -12.48 -15.15 10.83
N PRO A 80 -13.78 -15.01 10.56
CA PRO A 80 -14.50 -13.75 10.78
C PRO A 80 -14.37 -13.21 12.22
N ALA A 81 -14.30 -14.11 13.21
CA ALA A 81 -14.12 -13.76 14.62
C ALA A 81 -12.71 -13.18 14.92
N THR A 82 -11.73 -13.43 14.05
CA THR A 82 -10.38 -12.88 14.17
C THR A 82 -10.29 -11.45 13.62
N VAL A 83 -11.30 -11.01 12.86
CA VAL A 83 -11.35 -9.68 12.24
C VAL A 83 -12.32 -8.74 12.96
N SER A 84 -13.30 -9.29 13.70
CA SER A 84 -14.28 -8.55 14.52
C SER A 84 -13.73 -8.03 15.83
#